data_AF-A0A9P9DKQ0-F1
#
_entry.id   AF-A0A9P9DKQ0-F1
#
_cell.length_a   1.000
_cell.length_b   1.000
_cell.length_c   1.000
_cell.angle_alpha   90.00
_cell.angle_beta   90.00
_cell.angle_gamma   90.00
#
_symmetry.space_group_name_H-M   'P 1'
#
loop_
_entity.id
_entity.type
_entity.pdbx_description
1 polymer ?
#
loop_
_entity_poly.entity_id
_entity_poly.type
_entity_poly.pdbx_seq_one_letter_code
_entity_poly.pdbx_strand_id
1 'polypeptide(L)'
;MFASDRMIRLGSCVMLREHHQAEIADFEEFRWIIQYGDTDVWYKKPSRMRLRQMARQERAGREPEDLPVHEDFVAPLIIEVPRVWASAALTTSVDDDITECKSSHTISPDSDVCEACTEEKIEALSSTPLQYCVVVSAWQAGKTTACGKFYHIGACAYRIIRCGSREAAISNAMHVARFGWNVVFSCVLRLGETSDERSGPFERVDELWNLAEEVEDESTIRIFY
;
A
#
# COMPACT_ATOMS: atom_id res chain seq x y z
N MET A 1 19.77 -12.58 22.46
CA MET A 1 20.53 -12.22 21.24
C MET A 1 19.59 -12.43 20.06
N PHE A 2 18.69 -11.48 19.81
CA PHE A 2 17.68 -11.56 18.75
C PHE A 2 17.57 -10.18 18.10
N ALA A 3 17.28 -10.14 16.79
CA ALA A 3 16.95 -8.95 15.98
C ALA A 3 18.11 -8.17 15.30
N SER A 4 18.98 -8.83 14.52
CA SER A 4 19.75 -8.12 13.48
C SER A 4 19.04 -8.03 12.14
N ASP A 5 18.13 -8.96 11.83
CA ASP A 5 17.56 -9.11 10.47
C ASP A 5 16.37 -8.18 10.19
N ARG A 6 15.80 -7.57 11.24
CA ARG A 6 14.65 -6.65 11.15
C ARG A 6 15.02 -5.17 11.11
N MET A 7 16.31 -4.84 11.13
CA MET A 7 16.77 -3.45 11.11
C MET A 7 17.52 -3.13 9.82
N ILE A 8 17.09 -2.08 9.13
CA ILE A 8 17.78 -1.53 7.98
C ILE A 8 18.56 -0.31 8.46
N ARG A 9 19.86 -0.25 8.17
CA ARG A 9 20.70 0.91 8.45
C ARG A 9 21.04 1.63 7.15
N LEU A 10 20.60 2.88 7.02
CA LEU A 10 20.99 3.77 5.93
C LEU A 10 21.72 4.98 6.53
N GLY A 11 23.05 4.91 6.54
CA GLY A 11 23.89 5.90 7.23
C GLY A 11 23.63 5.90 8.74
N SER A 12 23.21 7.04 9.29
CA SER A 12 22.82 7.19 10.70
C SER A 12 21.36 6.85 10.99
N CYS A 13 20.54 6.58 9.96
CA CYS A 13 19.13 6.25 10.12
C CYS A 13 18.95 4.74 10.34
N VAL A 14 18.20 4.38 11.39
CA VAL A 14 17.76 3.02 11.66
C VAL A 14 16.27 2.96 11.31
N MET A 15 15.88 1.94 10.55
CA MET A 15 14.50 1.67 10.15
C MET A 15 14.11 0.25 10.52
N LEU A 16 12.83 0.04 10.79
CA LEU A 16 12.28 -1.29 11.05
C LEU A 16 11.72 -1.90 9.76
N ARG A 17 12.19 -3.11 9.50
CA ARG A 17 11.67 -4.03 8.49
C ARG A 17 10.67 -4.95 9.18
N GLU A 18 9.40 -4.56 9.13
CA GLU A 18 8.29 -5.39 9.57
C GLU A 18 7.70 -6.12 8.36
N HIS A 19 8.07 -7.40 8.20
CA HIS A 19 7.30 -8.29 7.34
C HIS A 19 6.09 -8.78 8.13
N HIS A 20 4.95 -8.14 7.90
CA HIS A 20 3.66 -8.71 8.22
C HIS A 20 2.92 -8.90 6.90
N GLN A 21 2.32 -10.08 6.72
CA GLN A 21 1.36 -10.30 5.66
C GLN A 21 0.16 -9.45 5.99
N ALA A 22 -0.15 -8.47 5.12
CA ALA A 22 -1.28 -7.60 5.37
C ALA A 22 -2.56 -8.41 5.21
N GLU A 23 -3.48 -8.22 6.15
CA GLU A 23 -4.77 -8.89 6.17
C GLU A 23 -5.88 -7.93 5.75
N ILE A 24 -7.07 -8.48 5.49
CA ILE A 24 -8.23 -7.68 5.09
C ILE A 24 -8.58 -6.57 6.10
N ALA A 25 -8.27 -6.79 7.38
CA ALA A 25 -8.46 -5.79 8.43
C ALA A 25 -7.53 -4.58 8.24
N ASP A 26 -6.29 -4.80 7.79
CA ASP A 26 -5.33 -3.74 7.50
C ASP A 26 -5.79 -2.96 6.25
N PHE A 27 -6.26 -3.67 5.22
CA PHE A 27 -6.83 -3.01 4.04
C PHE A 27 -8.03 -2.12 4.40
N GLU A 28 -9.01 -2.62 5.15
CA GLU A 28 -10.20 -1.85 5.53
C GLU A 28 -9.87 -0.62 6.40
N GLU A 29 -8.76 -0.64 7.14
CA GLU A 29 -8.28 0.51 7.91
C GLU A 29 -7.82 1.66 7.00
N PHE A 30 -7.23 1.34 5.85
CA PHE A 30 -6.63 2.31 4.91
C PHE A 30 -7.38 2.45 3.58
N ARG A 31 -8.45 1.68 3.36
CA ARG A 31 -9.26 1.72 2.14
C ARG A 31 -9.70 3.14 1.76
N TRP A 32 -10.08 3.95 2.74
CA TRP A 32 -10.55 5.31 2.51
C TRP A 32 -9.53 6.22 1.81
N ILE A 33 -8.23 6.12 2.13
CA ILE A 33 -7.21 6.97 1.49
C ILE A 33 -6.78 6.40 0.14
N ILE A 34 -6.88 5.08 -0.03
CA ILE A 34 -6.67 4.42 -1.32
C ILE A 34 -7.74 4.86 -2.32
N GLN A 35 -8.99 4.90 -1.86
CA GLN A 35 -10.16 5.22 -2.69
C GLN A 35 -10.31 6.72 -2.99
N TYR A 36 -10.06 7.60 -2.01
CA TYR A 36 -10.40 9.02 -2.13
C TYR A 36 -9.22 9.99 -1.97
N GLY A 37 -8.02 9.50 -1.61
CA GLY A 37 -6.89 10.36 -1.30
C GLY A 37 -6.11 10.73 -2.55
N ASP A 38 -5.78 12.00 -2.72
CA ASP A 38 -4.78 12.44 -3.71
C ASP A 38 -3.34 12.19 -3.28
N THR A 39 -2.45 12.09 -4.27
CA THR A 39 -1.01 12.15 -4.03
C THR A 39 -0.60 13.53 -3.50
N ASP A 40 0.43 13.59 -2.67
CA ASP A 40 1.02 14.83 -2.13
C ASP A 40 0.20 15.61 -1.11
N VAL A 41 -0.96 15.10 -0.71
CA VAL A 41 -1.81 15.70 0.32
C VAL A 41 -1.77 14.86 1.61
N TRP A 42 -1.70 15.55 2.75
CA TRP A 42 -1.87 14.92 4.06
C TRP A 42 -3.33 15.02 4.49
N TYR A 43 -3.88 13.93 5.01
CA TYR A 43 -5.27 13.80 5.42
C TYR A 43 -5.38 13.42 6.89
N LYS A 44 -6.47 13.87 7.51
CA LYS A 44 -6.95 13.33 8.78
C LYS A 44 -7.82 12.11 8.47
N LYS A 45 -7.77 11.08 9.30
CA LYS A 45 -8.68 9.95 9.15
C LYS A 45 -10.13 10.41 9.31
N PRO A 46 -11.01 10.20 8.33
CA PRO A 46 -12.42 10.57 8.45
C PRO A 46 -13.12 9.75 9.54
N SER A 47 -14.21 10.29 10.09
CA SER A 47 -15.08 9.53 10.97
C SER A 47 -15.82 8.44 10.18
N ARG A 48 -16.18 7.34 10.85
CA ARG A 48 -17.01 6.27 10.24
C ARG A 48 -18.34 6.79 9.67
N MET A 49 -18.92 7.82 10.30
CA MET A 49 -20.14 8.46 9.81
C MET A 49 -19.91 9.15 8.46
N ARG A 50 -18.80 9.87 8.31
CA ARG A 50 -18.46 10.55 7.07
C ARG A 50 -18.18 9.56 5.93
N LEU A 51 -17.42 8.49 6.20
CA LEU A 51 -17.18 7.44 5.21
C LEU A 51 -18.49 6.80 4.71
N ARG A 52 -19.46 6.56 5.60
CA ARG A 52 -20.78 6.05 5.22
C ARG A 52 -21.56 7.04 4.35
N GLN A 53 -21.43 8.34 4.61
CA GLN A 53 -22.06 9.38 3.81
C GLN A 53 -21.47 9.44 2.40
N MET A 54 -20.13 9.40 2.29
CA MET A 54 -19.43 9.35 1.00
C MET A 54 -19.84 8.12 0.18
N ALA A 55 -19.82 6.93 0.79
CA ALA A 55 -20.26 5.70 0.12
C ALA A 55 -21.74 5.75 -0.32
N ARG A 56 -22.60 6.49 0.39
CA ARG A 56 -24.00 6.70 -0.01
C ARG A 56 -24.12 7.66 -1.20
N GLN A 57 -23.26 8.67 -1.28
CA GLN A 57 -23.21 9.61 -2.40
C GLN A 57 -22.77 8.87 -3.68
N GLU A 58 -21.72 8.06 -3.61
CA GLU A 58 -21.24 7.25 -4.74
C GLU A 58 -22.32 6.30 -5.27
N ARG A 59 -23.00 5.56 -4.38
CA ARG A 59 -24.12 4.68 -4.76
C ARG A 59 -25.29 5.43 -5.40
N ALA A 60 -25.42 6.72 -5.14
CA ALA A 60 -26.43 7.59 -5.74
C ALA A 60 -25.93 8.29 -7.02
N GLY A 61 -24.73 7.94 -7.51
CA GLY A 61 -24.10 8.57 -8.67
C GLY A 61 -23.68 10.03 -8.43
N ARG A 62 -23.44 10.40 -7.17
CA ARG A 62 -22.99 11.75 -6.79
C ARG A 62 -21.52 11.69 -6.42
N GLU A 63 -20.81 12.77 -6.74
CA GLU A 63 -19.43 12.97 -6.32
C GLU A 63 -19.35 12.96 -4.78
N PRO A 64 -18.47 12.13 -4.19
CA PRO A 64 -18.29 12.08 -2.74
C PRO A 64 -17.61 13.37 -2.25
N GLU A 65 -17.84 13.71 -0.98
CA GLU A 65 -17.14 14.85 -0.36
C GLU A 65 -15.63 14.63 -0.24
N ASP A 66 -14.85 15.70 -0.38
CA ASP A 66 -13.40 15.67 -0.20
C ASP A 66 -12.98 15.20 1.20
N LEU A 67 -11.88 14.44 1.24
CA LEU A 67 -11.27 14.03 2.50
C LEU A 67 -10.79 15.26 3.31
N PRO A 68 -10.87 15.20 4.65
CA PRO A 68 -10.41 16.30 5.49
C PRO A 68 -8.89 16.44 5.42
N VAL A 69 -8.44 17.47 4.72
CA VAL A 69 -7.02 17.82 4.58
C VAL A 69 -6.43 18.20 5.94
N HIS A 70 -5.18 17.80 6.16
CA HIS A 70 -4.38 18.17 7.31
C HIS A 70 -3.56 19.43 6.99
N GLU A 71 -4.05 20.59 7.44
CA GLU A 71 -3.45 21.89 7.12
C GLU A 71 -2.17 22.23 7.93
N ASP A 72 -2.01 21.65 9.12
CA ASP A 72 -0.83 21.89 9.95
C ASP A 72 0.40 21.12 9.44
N PHE A 73 1.60 21.64 9.72
CA PHE A 73 2.86 20.97 9.43
C PHE A 73 2.94 19.58 10.07
N VAL A 74 3.13 18.56 9.24
CA VAL A 74 3.28 17.16 9.65
C VAL A 74 4.78 16.85 9.76
N ALA A 75 5.28 16.77 11.00
CA ALA A 75 6.66 16.38 11.29
C ALA A 75 6.65 15.10 12.12
N PRO A 76 7.53 14.13 11.83
CA PRO A 76 7.59 12.91 12.61
C PRO A 76 8.07 13.19 14.04
N LEU A 77 7.53 12.44 14.99
CA LEU A 77 8.05 12.41 16.34
C LEU A 77 9.38 11.64 16.34
N ILE A 78 10.44 12.27 16.85
CA ILE A 78 11.83 11.76 16.87
C ILE A 78 11.98 10.43 17.66
N ILE A 79 10.92 9.96 18.33
CA ILE A 79 10.98 8.85 19.28
C ILE A 79 10.69 7.50 18.60
N GLU A 80 9.97 7.47 17.49
CA GLU A 80 9.60 6.22 16.81
C GLU A 80 10.62 5.85 15.73
N VAL A 81 11.04 4.58 15.70
CA VAL A 81 11.83 4.04 14.60
C VAL A 81 10.88 3.80 13.42
N PRO A 82 11.06 4.47 12.28
CA PRO A 82 10.12 4.41 11.17
C PRO A 82 10.07 3.00 10.55
N ARG A 83 8.86 2.57 10.23
CA ARG A 83 8.57 1.32 9.49
C ARG A 83 8.65 1.56 7.99
N VAL A 84 9.29 0.65 7.27
CA VAL A 84 9.52 0.77 5.81
C VAL A 84 8.62 -0.16 4.99
N TRP A 85 8.21 -1.29 5.57
CA TRP A 85 7.50 -2.35 4.86
C TRP A 85 6.17 -2.61 5.55
N ALA A 86 5.09 -2.65 4.78
CA ALA A 86 3.76 -2.95 5.29
C ALA A 86 2.89 -3.57 4.18
N SER A 87 3.12 -4.86 3.90
CA SER A 87 2.41 -5.76 2.98
C SER A 87 3.35 -6.46 1.98
N ALA A 88 2.83 -7.47 1.26
CA ALA A 88 3.55 -8.23 0.24
C ALA A 88 3.82 -7.41 -1.02
N ALA A 89 3.01 -6.38 -1.29
CA ALA A 89 3.07 -5.55 -2.50
C ALA A 89 4.46 -4.99 -2.85
N LEU A 90 5.29 -4.69 -1.86
CA LEU A 90 6.63 -4.16 -2.10
C LEU A 90 7.72 -5.26 -2.11
N THR A 91 7.43 -6.45 -1.59
CA THR A 91 8.42 -7.52 -1.40
C THR A 91 8.27 -8.69 -2.36
N THR A 92 7.07 -8.92 -2.89
CA THR A 92 6.78 -9.95 -3.89
C THR A 92 7.56 -9.66 -5.16
N SER A 93 8.19 -10.70 -5.71
CA SER A 93 8.96 -10.58 -6.94
C SER A 93 8.05 -10.74 -8.16
N VAL A 94 8.42 -10.09 -9.27
CA VAL A 94 7.67 -10.27 -10.52
C VAL A 94 7.94 -11.66 -11.11
N ASP A 95 9.06 -12.22 -10.70
CA ASP A 95 9.71 -13.46 -11.08
C ASP A 95 9.47 -14.60 -10.07
N ASP A 96 8.37 -14.54 -9.30
CA ASP A 96 8.03 -15.59 -8.34
C ASP A 96 7.77 -16.92 -9.05
N ASP A 97 8.52 -17.94 -8.63
CA ASP A 97 8.52 -19.27 -9.24
C ASP A 97 7.16 -19.98 -9.10
N ILE A 98 6.64 -20.48 -10.22
CA ILE A 98 5.41 -21.27 -10.22
C ILE A 98 5.75 -22.74 -9.98
N THR A 99 5.33 -23.23 -8.82
CA THR A 99 5.53 -24.63 -8.42
C THR A 99 4.37 -25.55 -8.84
N GLU A 100 3.18 -25.00 -9.03
CA GLU A 100 1.99 -25.75 -9.46
C GLU A 100 1.68 -25.49 -10.94
N CYS A 101 2.20 -26.36 -11.82
CA CYS A 101 1.84 -26.31 -13.23
C CYS A 101 0.45 -26.94 -13.46
N LYS A 102 -0.56 -26.11 -13.74
CA LYS A 102 -1.89 -26.57 -14.18
C LYS A 102 -1.94 -26.92 -15.66
N SER A 103 -0.96 -26.43 -16.41
CA SER A 103 -0.76 -26.71 -17.84
C SER A 103 0.03 -28.01 -18.00
N SER A 104 -0.10 -28.70 -19.13
CA SER A 104 0.63 -29.95 -19.39
C SER A 104 2.11 -29.70 -19.73
N HIS A 105 2.74 -28.72 -19.10
CA HIS A 105 4.14 -28.38 -19.35
C HIS A 105 5.07 -29.40 -18.68
N THR A 106 6.16 -29.72 -19.37
CA THR A 106 7.15 -30.66 -18.85
C THR A 106 7.93 -29.98 -17.72
N ILE A 107 7.65 -30.39 -16.49
CA ILE A 107 8.46 -30.01 -15.34
C ILE A 107 9.76 -30.83 -15.39
N SER A 108 10.91 -30.16 -15.29
CA SER A 108 12.20 -30.84 -15.23
C SER A 108 12.23 -31.74 -13.99
N PRO A 109 12.76 -32.98 -14.07
CA PRO A 109 12.84 -33.86 -12.90
C PRO A 109 13.71 -33.30 -11.76
N ASP A 110 14.53 -32.28 -12.03
CA ASP A 110 15.40 -31.62 -11.07
C ASP A 110 14.88 -30.25 -10.57
N SER A 111 13.70 -29.82 -11.03
CA SER A 111 13.10 -28.52 -10.66
C SER A 111 11.63 -28.70 -10.32
N ASP A 112 11.21 -28.20 -9.16
CA ASP A 112 9.79 -28.12 -8.81
C ASP A 112 9.09 -26.92 -9.48
N VAL A 113 9.79 -26.17 -10.33
CA VAL A 113 9.31 -24.94 -10.97
C VAL A 113 8.99 -25.18 -12.44
N CYS A 114 7.85 -24.66 -12.90
CA CYS A 114 7.52 -24.62 -14.31
C CYS A 114 8.02 -23.34 -14.96
N GLU A 115 9.20 -23.39 -15.57
CA GLU A 115 9.83 -22.26 -16.27
C GLU A 115 8.89 -21.62 -17.31
N ALA A 116 8.20 -22.43 -18.12
CA ALA A 116 7.30 -21.93 -19.15
C ALA A 116 6.12 -21.12 -18.57
N CYS A 117 5.53 -21.58 -17.46
CA CYS A 117 4.48 -20.80 -16.81
C CYS A 117 5.05 -19.53 -16.17
N THR A 118 6.25 -19.61 -15.56
CA THR A 118 6.87 -18.46 -14.91
C THR A 118 7.16 -17.36 -15.94
N GLU A 119 7.72 -17.72 -17.10
CA GLU A 119 7.97 -16.80 -18.20
C GLU A 119 6.69 -16.17 -18.74
N GLU A 120 5.65 -16.97 -18.99
CA GLU A 120 4.34 -16.48 -19.48
C GLU A 120 3.74 -15.45 -18.51
N LYS A 121 3.81 -15.71 -17.21
CA LYS A 121 3.30 -14.77 -16.19
C LYS A 121 4.14 -13.52 -16.08
N ILE A 122 5.48 -13.63 -16.15
CA ILE A 122 6.37 -12.47 -16.15
C ILE A 122 6.03 -11.57 -17.35
N GLU A 123 5.81 -12.15 -18.53
CA GLU A 123 5.44 -11.40 -19.74
C GLU A 123 4.06 -10.73 -19.59
N ALA A 124 3.06 -11.46 -19.08
CA ALA A 124 1.73 -10.92 -18.82
C ALA A 124 1.75 -9.77 -17.81
N LEU A 125 2.50 -9.92 -16.72
CA LEU A 125 2.61 -8.87 -15.70
C LEU A 125 3.41 -7.67 -16.20
N SER A 126 4.46 -7.90 -16.97
CA SER A 126 5.30 -6.84 -17.57
C SER A 126 4.54 -6.00 -18.61
N SER A 127 3.58 -6.60 -19.29
CA SER A 127 2.70 -5.92 -20.25
C SER A 127 1.48 -5.26 -19.60
N THR A 128 1.21 -5.56 -18.33
CA THR A 128 0.08 -4.99 -17.58
C THR A 128 0.51 -3.70 -16.89
N PRO A 129 -0.16 -2.55 -17.14
CA PRO A 129 0.13 -1.33 -16.39
C PRO A 129 -0.36 -1.47 -14.94
N LEU A 130 0.58 -1.42 -13.99
CA LEU A 130 0.29 -1.53 -12.56
C LEU A 130 0.42 -0.17 -11.86
N GLN A 131 -0.34 0.00 -10.78
CA GLN A 131 -0.25 1.14 -9.88
C GLN A 131 0.04 0.65 -8.46
N TYR A 132 1.22 0.98 -7.97
CA TYR A 132 1.65 0.76 -6.60
C TYR A 132 1.23 1.93 -5.73
N CYS A 133 0.53 1.62 -4.65
CA CYS A 133 0.07 2.57 -3.65
C CYS A 133 0.83 2.32 -2.34
N VAL A 134 1.42 3.37 -1.77
CA VAL A 134 2.10 3.33 -0.46
C VAL A 134 1.42 4.34 0.46
N VAL A 135 0.81 3.84 1.53
CA VAL A 135 0.19 4.65 2.57
C VAL A 135 1.20 4.91 3.67
N VAL A 136 1.40 6.20 3.94
CA VAL A 136 2.36 6.72 4.89
C VAL A 136 1.60 7.43 6.00
N SER A 137 2.07 7.27 7.23
CA SER A 137 1.53 7.96 8.39
C SER A 137 2.63 8.70 9.17
N ALA A 138 2.22 9.77 9.83
CA ALA A 138 3.06 10.52 10.73
C ALA A 138 2.23 11.12 11.86
N TRP A 139 2.81 11.09 13.07
CA TRP A 139 2.22 11.73 14.23
C TRP A 139 2.54 13.21 14.25
N GLN A 140 1.55 14.04 14.53
CA GLN A 140 1.79 15.45 14.77
C GLN A 140 2.58 15.66 16.07
N ALA A 141 3.69 16.40 15.99
CA ALA A 141 4.31 17.00 17.17
C ALA A 141 3.33 18.02 17.78
N GLY A 142 2.79 17.73 18.97
CA GLY A 142 1.89 18.63 19.66
C GLY A 142 2.50 20.02 19.81
N LYS A 143 1.71 21.08 19.62
CA LYS A 143 2.14 22.46 19.88
C LYS A 143 2.58 22.56 21.35
N THR A 144 3.80 23.02 21.58
CA THR A 144 4.30 23.33 22.92
C THR A 144 3.42 24.41 23.53
N THR A 145 2.59 24.04 24.50
CA THR A 145 1.92 25.03 25.35
C THR A 145 2.95 25.69 26.28
N ALA A 146 2.68 26.93 26.71
CA ALA A 146 3.58 27.75 27.52
C ALA A 146 4.06 27.11 28.84
N CYS A 147 3.50 25.97 29.24
CA CYS A 147 3.83 25.23 30.46
C CYS A 147 4.74 24.01 30.24
N GLY A 148 5.37 23.85 29.07
CA GLY A 148 6.46 22.87 28.86
C GLY A 148 6.04 21.40 28.97
N LYS A 149 4.74 21.10 28.95
CA LYS A 149 4.22 19.73 28.93
C LYS A 149 4.00 19.29 27.48
N PHE A 150 4.75 18.29 27.03
CA PHE A 150 4.48 17.56 25.81
C PHE A 150 3.27 16.66 26.05
N TYR A 151 2.12 16.98 25.46
CA TYR A 151 1.04 16.00 25.35
C TYR A 151 1.25 15.21 24.06
N HIS A 152 1.52 13.91 24.19
CA HIS A 152 1.45 12.95 23.09
C HIS A 152 -0.02 12.70 22.73
N ILE A 153 -0.71 13.70 22.18
CA ILE A 153 -2.04 13.53 21.57
C ILE A 153 -2.07 14.40 20.31
N GLY A 154 -1.17 14.12 19.38
CA GLY A 154 -1.29 14.58 18.00
C GLY A 154 -2.24 13.65 17.26
N ALA A 155 -3.09 14.19 16.39
CA ALA A 155 -3.81 13.34 15.44
C ALA A 155 -2.80 12.72 14.47
N CYS A 156 -3.00 11.45 14.09
CA CYS A 156 -2.21 10.83 13.04
C CYS A 156 -2.66 11.40 11.69
N ALA A 157 -1.70 11.87 10.90
CA ALA A 157 -1.91 12.30 9.52
C ALA A 157 -1.49 11.18 8.58
N TYR A 158 -2.22 11.04 7.48
CA TYR A 158 -2.00 10.00 6.47
C TYR A 158 -1.78 10.62 5.09
N ARG A 159 -0.91 10.03 4.29
CA ARG A 159 -0.67 10.42 2.90
C ARG A 159 -0.56 9.16 2.05
N ILE A 160 -1.03 9.22 0.81
CA ILE A 160 -0.83 8.16 -0.18
C ILE A 160 0.19 8.61 -1.23
N ILE A 161 1.04 7.67 -1.64
CA ILE A 161 1.97 7.81 -2.75
C ILE A 161 1.56 6.79 -3.81
N ARG A 162 1.39 7.23 -5.06
CA ARG A 162 1.08 6.35 -6.20
C ARG A 162 2.24 6.36 -7.18
N CYS A 163 2.59 5.20 -7.73
CA CYS A 163 3.68 5.06 -8.67
C CYS A 163 3.47 3.84 -9.59
N GLY A 164 4.04 3.89 -10.79
CA GLY A 164 3.84 2.85 -11.82
C GLY A 164 4.79 1.66 -11.74
N SER A 165 5.73 1.63 -10.79
CA SER A 165 6.67 0.53 -10.64
C SER A 165 6.98 0.22 -9.19
N ARG A 166 7.31 -1.05 -8.94
CA ARG A 166 7.69 -1.55 -7.61
C ARG A 166 8.93 -0.84 -7.09
N GLU A 167 9.93 -0.65 -7.93
CA GLU A 167 11.21 -0.03 -7.57
C GLU A 167 11.01 1.44 -7.18
N ALA A 168 10.10 2.15 -7.88
CA ALA A 168 9.71 3.50 -7.49
C ALA A 168 8.97 3.50 -6.14
N ALA A 169 8.09 2.53 -5.90
CA ALA A 169 7.36 2.39 -4.63
C ALA A 169 8.32 2.13 -3.46
N ILE A 170 9.27 1.20 -3.61
CA ILE A 170 10.31 0.89 -2.62
C ILE A 170 11.20 2.12 -2.36
N SER A 171 11.62 2.81 -3.43
CA SER A 171 12.43 4.03 -3.30
C SER A 171 11.69 5.12 -2.50
N ASN A 172 10.40 5.33 -2.79
CA ASN A 172 9.56 6.26 -2.03
C ASN A 172 9.38 5.82 -0.57
N ALA A 173 9.09 4.54 -0.32
CA ALA A 173 8.96 3.96 1.02
C ALA A 173 10.23 4.17 1.87
N MET A 174 11.40 3.91 1.29
CA MET A 174 12.70 4.18 1.93
C MET A 174 12.94 5.67 2.16
N HIS A 175 12.58 6.51 1.18
CA HIS A 175 12.74 7.96 1.27
C HIS A 175 11.90 8.56 2.40
N VAL A 176 10.62 8.19 2.51
CA VAL A 176 9.74 8.69 3.58
C VAL A 176 10.15 8.18 4.95
N ALA A 177 10.60 6.92 5.03
CA ALA A 177 11.09 6.35 6.28
C ALA A 177 12.36 7.05 6.76
N ARG A 178 13.25 7.46 5.84
CA ARG A 178 14.43 8.28 6.19
C ARG A 178 14.04 9.60 6.85
N PHE A 179 12.89 10.18 6.50
CA PHE A 179 12.40 11.39 7.16
C PHE A 179 11.75 11.12 8.51
N GLY A 180 11.49 9.86 8.88
CA GLY A 180 10.84 9.48 10.13
C GLY A 180 9.36 9.13 9.98
N TRP A 181 8.82 9.08 8.76
CA TRP A 181 7.44 8.69 8.53
C TRP A 181 7.30 7.16 8.46
N ASN A 182 6.14 6.64 8.86
CA ASN A 182 5.87 5.21 8.86
C ASN A 182 5.13 4.81 7.59
N VAL A 183 5.65 3.85 6.84
CA VAL A 183 4.85 3.09 5.87
C VAL A 183 3.92 2.16 6.65
N VAL A 184 2.61 2.36 6.51
CA VAL A 184 1.58 1.63 7.27
C VAL A 184 0.79 0.65 6.45
N PHE A 185 0.76 0.82 5.13
CA PHE A 185 0.15 -0.13 4.21
C PHE A 185 0.69 0.10 2.80
N SER A 186 0.76 -0.96 2.00
CA SER A 186 1.03 -0.87 0.57
C SER A 186 0.16 -1.86 -0.19
N CYS A 187 -0.16 -1.54 -1.44
CA CYS A 187 -0.93 -2.43 -2.31
C CYS A 187 -0.63 -2.16 -3.77
N VAL A 188 -1.02 -3.09 -4.64
CA VAL A 188 -0.93 -2.97 -6.09
C VAL A 188 -2.31 -3.12 -6.70
N LEU A 189 -2.63 -2.27 -7.65
CA LEU A 189 -3.83 -2.35 -8.49
C LEU A 189 -3.41 -2.36 -9.96
N ARG A 190 -4.27 -2.87 -10.83
CA ARG A 190 -4.13 -2.67 -12.28
C ARG A 190 -4.64 -1.28 -12.65
N LEU A 191 -3.89 -0.56 -13.47
CA LEU A 191 -4.34 0.72 -14.03
C LEU A 191 -5.53 0.45 -14.97
N GLY A 192 -6.61 1.25 -14.88
CA GLY A 192 -7.91 0.93 -15.47
C GLY A 192 -8.88 0.25 -14.50
N GLU A 193 -8.40 -0.23 -13.35
CA GLU A 193 -9.20 -0.84 -12.28
C GLU A 193 -9.16 -0.02 -10.99
N THR A 194 -8.77 1.25 -11.05
CA THR A 194 -8.68 2.10 -9.85
C THR A 194 -10.07 2.60 -9.43
N SER A 195 -10.17 3.11 -8.20
CA SER A 195 -11.41 3.73 -7.69
C SER A 195 -11.86 4.96 -8.49
N ASP A 196 -10.94 5.59 -9.22
CA ASP A 196 -11.24 6.75 -10.06
C ASP A 196 -11.90 6.32 -11.39
N GLU A 197 -11.70 5.06 -11.78
CA GLU A 197 -12.13 4.50 -13.07
C GLU A 197 -13.29 3.50 -12.92
N ARG A 198 -13.40 2.83 -11.77
CA ARG A 198 -14.44 1.83 -11.46
C ARG A 198 -15.12 2.12 -10.12
N SER A 199 -16.41 1.77 -10.02
CA SER A 199 -17.22 1.97 -8.80
C SER A 199 -17.62 0.68 -8.09
N GLY A 200 -16.87 -0.41 -8.29
CA GLY A 200 -17.19 -1.71 -7.72
C GLY A 200 -16.58 -2.01 -6.35
N PRO A 201 -16.84 -3.22 -5.83
CA PRO A 201 -16.19 -3.70 -4.62
C PRO A 201 -14.69 -3.92 -4.88
N PHE A 202 -13.90 -3.80 -3.80
CA PHE A 202 -12.51 -4.24 -3.82
C PHE A 202 -12.46 -5.75 -3.56
N GLU A 203 -11.69 -6.46 -4.36
CA GLU A 203 -11.42 -7.89 -4.22
C GLU A 203 -9.93 -8.13 -4.07
N ARG A 204 -9.54 -8.81 -2.99
CA ARG A 204 -8.15 -9.20 -2.76
C ARG A 204 -7.80 -10.32 -3.74
N VAL A 205 -6.72 -10.15 -4.49
CA VAL A 205 -6.10 -11.27 -5.22
C VAL A 205 -4.99 -11.89 -4.38
N ASP A 206 -4.89 -13.21 -4.42
CA ASP A 206 -3.91 -13.96 -3.62
C ASP A 206 -2.48 -13.75 -4.13
N GLU A 207 -2.32 -13.62 -5.45
CA GLU A 207 -1.03 -13.58 -6.11
C GLU A 207 -0.95 -12.37 -7.05
N LEU A 208 0.24 -11.75 -7.14
CA LEU A 208 0.43 -10.51 -7.89
C LEU A 208 0.08 -10.67 -9.38
N TRP A 209 0.42 -11.81 -9.97
CA TRP A 209 0.16 -12.08 -11.39
C TRP A 209 -1.32 -12.20 -11.72
N ASN A 210 -2.20 -12.47 -10.73
CA ASN A 210 -3.64 -12.52 -10.96
C ASN A 210 -4.20 -11.15 -11.38
N LEU A 211 -3.45 -10.05 -11.19
CA LEU A 211 -3.81 -8.73 -11.73
C LEU A 211 -3.66 -8.67 -13.27
N ALA A 212 -2.79 -9.48 -13.86
CA ALA A 212 -2.59 -9.52 -15.31
C ALA A 212 -3.70 -10.28 -16.04
N GLU A 213 -4.35 -11.23 -15.36
CA GLU A 213 -5.44 -12.03 -15.92
C GLU A 213 -6.61 -11.15 -16.39
N GLU A 214 -7.24 -11.55 -17.50
CA GLU A 214 -8.44 -10.90 -18.03
C GLU A 214 -9.62 -11.07 -17.07
N VAL A 215 -10.48 -10.05 -16.99
CA VAL A 215 -11.54 -9.97 -15.99
C VAL A 215 -12.86 -10.47 -16.57
N GLU A 216 -13.56 -11.33 -15.84
CA GLU A 216 -14.94 -11.72 -16.18
C GLU A 216 -15.97 -10.63 -15.81
N ASP A 217 -15.70 -9.86 -14.73
CA ASP A 217 -16.53 -8.78 -14.22
C ASP A 217 -15.82 -7.41 -14.24
N GLU A 218 -16.11 -6.59 -15.25
CA GLU A 218 -15.56 -5.24 -15.43
C GLU A 218 -15.87 -4.27 -14.28
N SER A 219 -16.80 -4.61 -13.38
CA SER A 219 -17.18 -3.73 -12.28
C SER A 219 -16.22 -3.81 -11.09
N THR A 220 -15.54 -4.94 -10.88
CA THR A 220 -14.75 -5.19 -9.67
C THR A 220 -13.35 -4.55 -9.71
N ILE A 221 -12.86 -4.11 -8.54
CA ILE A 221 -11.53 -3.52 -8.35
C ILE A 221 -10.61 -4.56 -7.69
N ARG A 222 -9.65 -5.11 -8.44
CA ARG A 222 -8.71 -6.09 -7.90
C ARG A 222 -7.52 -5.40 -7.22
N ILE A 223 -7.12 -5.93 -6.07
CA ILE A 223 -6.04 -5.37 -5.26
C ILE A 223 -5.16 -6.47 -4.68
N PHE A 224 -3.84 -6.32 -4.80
CA PHE A 224 -2.85 -7.22 -4.20
C PHE A 224 -2.16 -6.55 -3.01
N TYR A 225 -2.07 -7.26 -1.88
CA TYR A 225 -1.34 -6.84 -0.67
C TYR A 225 -0.96 -8.03 0.23
#